data_AF-A0A6G3U5N6-F1
#
_entry.id   AF-A0A6G3U5N6-F1
#
_cell.length_a   1.000
_cell.length_b   1.000
_cell.length_c   1.000
_cell.angle_alpha   90.00
_cell.angle_beta   90.00
_cell.angle_gamma   90.00
#
_symmetry.space_group_name_H-M   'P 1'
#
loop_
_entity.id
_entity.type
_entity.pdbx_description
1 polymer ?
#
loop_
_entity_poly.entity_id
_entity_poly.type
_entity_poly.pdbx_seq_one_letter_code
_entity_poly.pdbx_strand_id
1 'polypeptide(L)'
;MPPSPHCNTLFLTGVPARTGRVAFWSADGSGPPAVAGERATVEDITVVLPDGSGVGAVRVPAVLLPVRAALPVLTRAWAAGDGHRSTLFWGAAAVHALHLLARGLLLPGLTADDHDAWRVGPLAGEDLEAVRGLAAAMPPEAHATPLDDTGPVRLPESERLLRAFLDAVADTLPRSPAAPLVTGTPGYAVPEPQHLPGLRDWAADVAAGH
;
A
#
# COMPACT_ATOMS: atom_id res chain seq x y z
N MET A 1 -20.13 -3.83 20.16
CA MET A 1 -20.91 -3.84 18.91
C MET A 1 -19.94 -4.15 17.78
N PRO A 2 -20.13 -5.22 16.99
CA PRO A 2 -19.21 -5.48 15.89
C PRO A 2 -19.36 -4.36 14.84
N PRO A 3 -18.28 -3.82 14.28
CA PRO A 3 -18.35 -2.80 13.23
C PRO A 3 -18.96 -3.37 11.94
N SER A 4 -19.68 -2.52 11.20
CA SER A 4 -20.48 -2.85 10.02
C SER A 4 -19.69 -3.55 8.89
N PRO A 5 -20.22 -4.62 8.26
CA PRO A 5 -19.48 -5.52 7.35
C PRO A 5 -19.13 -5.01 5.93
N HIS A 6 -19.19 -3.70 5.61
CA HIS A 6 -19.12 -3.26 4.20
C HIS A 6 -18.23 -2.03 3.90
N CYS A 7 -17.11 -1.86 4.62
CA CYS A 7 -16.17 -0.79 4.28
C CYS A 7 -15.36 -1.14 3.02
N ASN A 8 -15.39 -0.26 2.02
CA ASN A 8 -14.47 -0.30 0.89
C ASN A 8 -13.04 0.00 1.36
N THR A 9 -12.05 -0.47 0.60
CA THR A 9 -10.64 -0.32 0.95
C THR A 9 -9.82 0.07 -0.27
N LEU A 10 -9.04 1.13 -0.13
CA LEU A 10 -8.16 1.67 -1.17
C LEU A 10 -6.74 1.78 -0.62
N PHE A 11 -5.76 1.66 -1.51
CA PHE A 11 -4.38 2.03 -1.22
C PHE A 11 -4.05 3.39 -1.87
N LEU A 12 -3.55 4.31 -1.06
CA LEU A 12 -3.06 5.61 -1.48
C LEU A 12 -1.52 5.56 -1.48
N THR A 13 -0.92 5.70 -2.65
CA THR A 13 0.54 5.67 -2.81
C THR A 13 1.22 6.83 -2.08
N GLY A 14 2.42 6.59 -1.56
CA GLY A 14 3.27 7.60 -0.97
C GLY A 14 4.70 7.55 -1.54
N VAL A 15 5.45 8.65 -1.36
CA VAL A 15 6.87 8.72 -1.72
C VAL A 15 7.64 9.25 -0.50
N PRO A 16 8.59 8.50 0.08
CA PRO A 16 8.91 7.08 -0.21
C PRO A 16 7.73 6.13 0.05
N ALA A 17 7.80 4.90 -0.47
CA ALA A 17 6.67 3.96 -0.46
C ALA A 17 6.04 3.75 0.93
N ARG A 18 6.84 3.75 2.00
CA ARG A 18 6.36 3.63 3.39
C ARG A 18 5.41 4.73 3.87
N THR A 19 5.34 5.87 3.18
CA THR A 19 4.39 6.94 3.50
C THR A 19 2.99 6.68 2.92
N GLY A 20 2.84 5.60 2.15
CA GLY A 20 1.54 5.14 1.66
C GLY A 20 0.56 4.83 2.78
N ARG A 21 -0.73 5.01 2.47
CA ARG A 21 -1.84 4.86 3.44
C ARG A 21 -2.91 3.95 2.88
N VAL A 22 -3.58 3.21 3.75
CA VAL A 22 -4.76 2.40 3.41
C VAL A 22 -5.98 3.13 3.92
N ALA A 23 -6.92 3.41 3.02
CA ALA A 23 -8.15 4.12 3.32
C ALA A 23 -9.33 3.15 3.44
N PHE A 24 -10.13 3.29 4.50
CA PHE A 24 -11.36 2.56 4.74
C PHE A 24 -12.55 3.53 4.71
N TRP A 25 -13.53 3.29 3.86
CA TRP A 25 -14.65 4.20 3.63
C TRP A 25 -15.94 3.44 3.32
N SER A 26 -17.10 4.09 3.45
CA SER A 26 -18.40 3.47 3.14
C SER A 26 -19.07 4.13 1.95
N ALA A 27 -19.59 3.34 1.02
CA ALA A 27 -20.26 3.82 -0.18
C ALA A 27 -21.69 4.33 0.07
N ASP A 28 -22.32 3.88 1.15
CA ASP A 28 -23.67 4.30 1.56
C ASP A 28 -23.69 5.60 2.36
N GLY A 29 -22.52 6.21 2.61
CA GLY A 29 -22.41 7.44 3.38
C GLY A 29 -22.63 7.26 4.88
N SER A 30 -22.62 6.03 5.41
CA SER A 30 -22.78 5.75 6.86
C SER A 30 -21.66 6.30 7.75
N GLY A 31 -20.73 7.07 7.19
CA GLY A 31 -19.47 7.46 7.80
C GLY A 31 -18.46 6.30 7.82
N PRO A 32 -17.15 6.61 7.97
CA PRO A 32 -16.13 5.59 8.09
C PRO A 32 -16.27 4.84 9.43
N PRO A 33 -15.71 3.62 9.55
CA PRO A 33 -15.80 2.86 10.79
C PRO A 33 -15.14 3.64 11.93
N ALA A 34 -15.71 3.56 13.14
CA ALA A 34 -15.07 4.13 14.31
C ALA A 34 -13.76 3.37 14.59
N VAL A 35 -12.61 3.99 14.30
CA VAL A 35 -11.31 3.35 14.53
C VAL A 35 -10.75 3.86 15.85
N ALA A 36 -10.51 2.94 16.79
CA ALA A 36 -9.80 3.20 18.02
C ALA A 36 -8.29 3.04 17.77
N GLY A 37 -7.56 4.15 17.67
CA GLY A 37 -6.11 4.14 17.63
C GLY A 37 -5.50 5.49 17.27
N GLU A 38 -4.45 5.88 17.98
CA GLU A 38 -3.74 7.18 17.82
C GLU A 38 -3.15 7.41 16.42
N ARG A 39 -3.11 6.39 15.56
CA ARG A 39 -2.49 6.44 14.22
C ARG A 39 -3.49 6.54 13.07
N ALA A 40 -4.79 6.56 13.38
CA ALA A 40 -5.84 6.74 12.39
C ALA A 40 -6.14 8.23 12.20
N THR A 41 -6.20 8.68 10.95
CA THR A 41 -6.73 10.00 10.60
C THR A 41 -8.03 9.86 9.83
N VAL A 42 -8.94 10.82 9.99
CA VAL A 42 -10.14 10.91 9.17
C VAL A 42 -9.94 12.06 8.20
N GLU A 43 -9.93 11.74 6.90
CA GLU A 43 -9.71 12.70 5.81
C GLU A 43 -10.71 12.40 4.70
N ASP A 44 -11.12 13.43 3.96
CA ASP A 44 -11.86 13.22 2.72
C ASP A 44 -10.91 12.68 1.65
N ILE A 45 -11.35 11.69 0.90
CA ILE A 45 -10.66 11.15 -0.27
C ILE A 45 -11.55 11.29 -1.51
N THR A 46 -10.94 11.38 -2.68
CA THR A 46 -11.67 11.35 -3.95
C THR A 46 -11.78 9.89 -4.41
N VAL A 47 -13.00 9.46 -4.71
CA VAL A 47 -13.29 8.15 -5.30
C VAL A 47 -14.17 8.31 -6.53
N VAL A 48 -13.96 7.45 -7.51
CA VAL A 48 -14.76 7.38 -8.73
C VAL A 48 -15.85 6.34 -8.53
N LEU A 49 -17.10 6.76 -8.60
CA LEU A 49 -18.27 5.90 -8.41
C LEU A 49 -19.19 5.96 -9.63
N PRO A 50 -19.96 4.91 -9.93
CA PRO A 50 -21.00 4.97 -10.96
C PRO A 50 -22.02 6.07 -10.65
N ASP A 51 -22.39 6.87 -11.65
CA ASP A 51 -23.30 8.02 -11.50
C ASP A 51 -24.55 7.96 -12.39
N GLY A 52 -25.13 6.78 -12.58
CA GLY A 52 -26.36 6.57 -13.38
C GLY A 52 -26.22 6.81 -14.90
N SER A 53 -25.25 7.62 -15.33
CA SER A 53 -24.93 7.92 -16.73
C SER A 53 -23.50 7.54 -17.13
N GLY A 54 -22.64 7.23 -16.15
CA GLY A 54 -21.25 6.85 -16.33
C GLY A 54 -20.57 6.71 -14.98
N VAL A 55 -19.50 7.48 -14.78
CA VAL A 55 -18.76 7.54 -13.52
C VAL A 55 -18.47 8.99 -13.15
N GLY A 56 -18.54 9.29 -11.86
CA GLY A 56 -18.28 10.61 -11.29
C GLY A 56 -17.29 10.54 -10.12
N ALA A 57 -16.42 11.54 -10.03
CA ALA A 57 -15.54 11.71 -8.87
C ALA A 57 -16.32 12.35 -7.71
N VAL A 58 -16.30 11.70 -6.55
CA VAL A 58 -17.00 12.12 -5.34
C VAL A 58 -16.02 12.15 -4.17
N ARG A 59 -16.17 13.14 -3.30
CA ARG A 59 -15.44 13.24 -2.04
C ARG A 59 -16.18 12.45 -0.96
N VAL A 60 -15.48 11.51 -0.33
CA VAL A 60 -16.03 10.67 0.75
C VAL A 60 -15.11 10.70 1.97
N PRO A 61 -15.66 10.72 3.19
CA PRO A 61 -14.85 10.61 4.39
C PRO A 61 -14.29 9.18 4.50
N ALA A 62 -12.99 9.09 4.77
CA ALA A 62 -12.30 7.81 4.97
C ALA A 62 -11.46 7.84 6.24
N VAL A 63 -11.30 6.67 6.87
CA VAL A 63 -10.25 6.47 7.86
C VAL A 63 -8.99 6.00 7.14
N LEU A 64 -7.90 6.75 7.31
CA LEU A 64 -6.60 6.44 6.75
C LEU A 64 -5.70 5.85 7.84
N LEU A 65 -5.08 4.72 7.51
CA LEU A 65 -4.04 4.09 8.32
C LEU A 65 -2.73 4.07 7.55
N PRO A 66 -1.58 4.39 8.18
CA PRO A 66 -0.28 4.03 7.64
C PRO A 66 -0.22 2.53 7.33
N VAL A 67 0.45 2.12 6.26
CA VAL A 67 0.52 0.70 5.83
C VAL A 67 0.85 -0.23 6.99
N ARG A 68 1.86 0.11 7.82
CA ARG A 68 2.24 -0.68 9.01
C ARG A 68 1.10 -0.92 9.99
N ALA A 69 0.21 0.05 10.18
CA ALA A 69 -0.96 -0.07 11.05
C ALA A 69 -2.13 -0.81 10.38
N ALA A 70 -2.22 -0.75 9.05
CA ALA A 70 -3.25 -1.44 8.27
C ALA A 70 -2.98 -2.96 8.14
N LEU A 71 -1.73 -3.40 8.12
CA LEU A 71 -1.37 -4.82 7.91
C LEU A 71 -2.12 -5.81 8.82
N PRO A 72 -2.21 -5.62 10.16
CA PRO A 72 -2.96 -6.55 11.01
C PRO A 72 -4.47 -6.53 10.73
N VAL A 73 -5.03 -5.40 10.26
CA VAL A 73 -6.45 -5.29 9.90
C VAL A 73 -6.72 -6.10 8.63
N LEU A 74 -5.93 -5.86 7.59
CA LEU A 74 -6.06 -6.49 6.28
C LEU A 74 -5.86 -8.01 6.35
N THR A 75 -4.81 -8.46 7.05
CA THR A 75 -4.50 -9.89 7.18
C THR A 75 -5.56 -10.64 7.98
N ARG A 76 -6.18 -10.03 9.02
CA ARG A 76 -7.30 -10.63 9.75
C ARG A 76 -8.57 -10.71 8.91
N ALA A 77 -8.90 -9.66 8.14
CA ALA A 77 -10.05 -9.67 7.25
C ALA A 77 -9.92 -10.80 6.21
N TRP A 78 -8.73 -10.94 5.61
CA TRP A 78 -8.43 -12.05 4.70
C TRP A 78 -8.58 -13.42 5.36
N ALA A 79 -7.98 -13.60 6.55
CA ALA A 79 -8.04 -14.88 7.26
C ALA A 79 -9.47 -15.27 7.68
N ALA A 80 -10.31 -14.28 8.00
CA ALA A 80 -11.72 -14.50 8.33
C ALA A 80 -12.60 -14.74 7.09
N GLY A 81 -12.16 -14.33 5.90
CA GLY A 81 -12.97 -14.35 4.69
C GLY A 81 -14.20 -13.43 4.76
N ASP A 82 -14.20 -12.47 5.67
CA ASP A 82 -15.32 -11.58 5.96
C ASP A 82 -14.91 -10.12 5.73
N GLY A 83 -15.72 -9.40 4.96
CA GLY A 83 -15.50 -8.02 4.59
C GLY A 83 -15.82 -7.71 3.13
N HIS A 84 -15.68 -6.44 2.76
CA HIS A 84 -15.87 -5.99 1.39
C HIS A 84 -14.81 -6.60 0.46
N ARG A 85 -15.15 -6.81 -0.82
CA ARG A 85 -14.23 -7.47 -1.78
C ARG A 85 -12.89 -6.75 -1.93
N SER A 86 -12.90 -5.42 -1.87
CA SER A 86 -11.69 -4.59 -1.89
C SER A 86 -10.81 -4.83 -0.65
N THR A 87 -11.43 -5.04 0.52
CA THR A 87 -10.72 -5.33 1.77
C THR A 87 -10.08 -6.71 1.70
N LEU A 88 -10.82 -7.71 1.22
CA LEU A 88 -10.30 -9.06 1.03
C LEU A 88 -9.16 -9.07 0.00
N PHE A 89 -9.28 -8.31 -1.09
CA PHE A 89 -8.21 -8.14 -2.07
C PHE A 89 -6.93 -7.57 -1.44
N TRP A 90 -7.03 -6.43 -0.74
CA TRP A 90 -5.85 -5.83 -0.08
C TRP A 90 -5.31 -6.70 1.07
N GLY A 91 -6.17 -7.52 1.69
CA GLY A 91 -5.77 -8.57 2.62
C GLY A 91 -4.94 -9.69 1.97
N ALA A 92 -5.39 -10.20 0.82
CA ALA A 92 -4.62 -11.17 0.04
C ALA A 92 -3.27 -10.58 -0.42
N ALA A 93 -3.26 -9.33 -0.89
CA ALA A 93 -2.05 -8.61 -1.26
C ALA A 93 -1.09 -8.45 -0.08
N ALA A 94 -1.60 -8.13 1.11
CA ALA A 94 -0.79 -8.00 2.32
C ALA A 94 -0.15 -9.34 2.71
N VAL A 95 -0.91 -10.45 2.67
CA VAL A 95 -0.38 -11.79 2.94
C VAL A 95 0.66 -12.18 1.90
N HIS A 96 0.43 -11.88 0.62
CA HIS A 96 1.39 -12.16 -0.45
C HIS A 96 2.68 -11.35 -0.27
N ALA A 97 2.60 -10.06 0.05
CA ALA A 97 3.76 -9.24 0.38
C ALA A 97 4.58 -9.85 1.52
N LEU A 98 3.91 -10.21 2.63
CA LEU A 98 4.57 -10.82 3.79
C LEU A 98 5.22 -12.17 3.43
N HIS A 99 4.61 -12.96 2.55
CA HIS A 99 5.19 -14.21 2.06
C HIS A 99 6.48 -13.98 1.26
N LEU A 100 6.50 -13.01 0.35
CA LEU A 100 7.70 -12.63 -0.41
C LEU A 100 8.82 -12.14 0.52
N LEU A 101 8.48 -11.30 1.51
CA LEU A 101 9.43 -10.77 2.49
C LEU A 101 9.97 -11.86 3.43
N ALA A 102 9.13 -12.83 3.83
CA ALA A 102 9.57 -13.98 4.61
C ALA A 102 10.55 -14.87 3.85
N ARG A 103 10.49 -14.87 2.52
CA ARG A 103 11.48 -15.51 1.63
C ARG A 103 12.73 -14.67 1.38
N GLY A 104 12.83 -13.49 1.98
CA GLY A 104 13.97 -12.58 1.84
C GLY A 104 13.97 -11.77 0.54
N LEU A 105 12.85 -11.68 -0.18
CA LEU A 105 12.73 -10.91 -1.42
C LEU A 105 12.54 -9.42 -1.11
N LEU A 106 13.64 -8.80 -0.69
CA LEU A 106 13.71 -7.42 -0.26
C LEU A 106 15.02 -6.79 -0.77
N LEU A 107 14.92 -5.70 -1.52
CA LEU A 107 16.08 -4.98 -2.03
C LEU A 107 16.13 -3.55 -1.48
N PRO A 108 17.31 -3.05 -1.08
CA PRO A 108 17.50 -1.63 -0.83
C PRO A 108 17.49 -0.87 -2.16
N GLY A 109 16.99 0.35 -2.14
CA GLY A 109 16.89 1.24 -3.28
C GLY A 109 16.82 2.71 -2.86
N LEU A 110 16.83 3.61 -3.85
CA LEU A 110 16.54 5.02 -3.63
C LEU A 110 15.28 5.43 -4.40
N THR A 111 14.53 6.38 -3.84
CA THR A 111 13.53 7.11 -4.61
C THR A 111 14.19 7.95 -5.71
N ALA A 112 13.37 8.55 -6.59
CA ALA A 112 13.87 9.48 -7.61
C ALA A 112 14.70 10.61 -6.98
N ASP A 113 14.25 11.13 -5.85
CA ASP A 113 14.89 12.21 -5.08
C ASP A 113 15.90 11.67 -4.04
N ASP A 114 16.57 10.55 -4.30
CA ASP A 114 17.68 10.02 -3.49
C ASP A 114 17.35 9.66 -2.04
N HIS A 115 16.08 9.39 -1.71
CA HIS A 115 15.72 8.94 -0.36
C HIS A 115 15.73 7.42 -0.26
N ASP A 116 16.23 6.91 0.86
CA ASP A 116 16.26 5.49 1.17
C ASP A 116 14.88 4.83 1.08
N ALA A 117 14.80 3.71 0.36
CA ALA A 117 13.56 2.94 0.22
C ALA A 117 13.88 1.44 0.13
N TRP A 118 13.08 0.62 0.80
CA TRP A 118 13.04 -0.80 0.48
C TRP A 118 11.96 -1.10 -0.54
N ARG A 119 12.19 -2.12 -1.37
CA ARG A 119 11.20 -2.62 -2.33
C ARG A 119 11.19 -4.13 -2.34
N VAL A 120 10.07 -4.70 -2.76
CA VAL A 120 9.98 -6.14 -3.00
C VAL A 120 10.82 -6.51 -4.22
N GLY A 121 11.64 -7.54 -4.09
CA GLY A 121 12.39 -8.09 -5.21
C GLY A 121 13.64 -8.89 -4.80
N PRO A 122 14.32 -9.52 -5.77
CA PRO A 122 13.90 -9.67 -7.17
C PRO A 122 12.66 -10.56 -7.28
N LEU A 123 11.79 -10.30 -8.27
CA LEU A 123 10.65 -11.16 -8.58
C LEU A 123 10.92 -11.90 -9.88
N ALA A 124 10.77 -13.22 -9.88
CA ALA A 124 10.99 -14.06 -11.05
C ALA A 124 9.95 -15.19 -11.13
N GLY A 125 9.76 -15.73 -12.34
CA GLY A 125 8.94 -16.92 -12.58
C GLY A 125 7.55 -16.81 -11.95
N GLU A 126 7.25 -17.76 -11.05
CA GLU A 126 5.96 -17.87 -10.36
C GLU A 126 5.58 -16.63 -9.55
N ASP A 127 6.55 -15.89 -9.01
CA ASP A 127 6.26 -14.67 -8.25
C ASP A 127 5.69 -13.56 -9.13
N LEU A 128 6.21 -13.42 -10.37
CA LEU A 128 5.68 -12.47 -11.33
C LEU A 128 4.28 -12.87 -11.80
N GLU A 129 4.06 -14.16 -12.04
CA GLU A 129 2.73 -14.67 -12.43
C GLU A 129 1.71 -14.50 -11.30
N ALA A 130 2.11 -14.72 -10.04
CA ALA A 130 1.25 -14.48 -8.88
C ALA A 130 0.86 -13.00 -8.75
N VAL A 131 1.81 -12.08 -8.93
CA VAL A 131 1.52 -10.63 -8.91
C VAL A 131 0.59 -10.24 -10.06
N ARG A 132 0.81 -10.75 -11.27
CA ARG A 132 -0.07 -10.51 -12.43
C ARG A 132 -1.47 -11.07 -12.20
N GLY A 133 -1.57 -12.30 -11.69
CA GLY A 133 -2.84 -12.95 -11.37
C GLY A 133 -3.62 -12.19 -10.31
N LEU A 134 -2.94 -11.70 -9.27
CA LEU A 134 -3.55 -10.87 -8.25
C LEU A 134 -4.00 -9.51 -8.84
N ALA A 135 -3.15 -8.84 -9.61
CA ALA A 135 -3.50 -7.58 -10.27
C ALA A 135 -4.73 -7.72 -11.19
N ALA A 136 -4.81 -8.80 -11.97
CA ALA A 136 -5.96 -9.09 -12.82
C ALA A 136 -7.26 -9.35 -12.04
N ALA A 137 -7.15 -9.78 -10.79
CA ALA A 137 -8.28 -10.00 -9.88
C ALA A 137 -8.66 -8.74 -9.07
N MET A 138 -7.97 -7.61 -9.25
CA MET A 138 -8.21 -6.39 -8.48
C MET A 138 -9.63 -5.85 -8.76
N PRO A 139 -10.51 -5.76 -7.75
CA PRO A 139 -11.83 -5.17 -7.93
C PRO A 139 -11.74 -3.68 -8.29
N PRO A 140 -12.62 -3.13 -9.14
CA PRO A 140 -12.58 -1.72 -9.52
C PRO A 140 -12.58 -0.75 -8.33
N GLU A 141 -13.35 -1.06 -7.29
CA GLU A 141 -13.42 -0.27 -6.06
C GLU A 141 -12.12 -0.26 -5.25
N ALA A 142 -11.18 -1.18 -5.52
CA ALA A 142 -9.89 -1.25 -4.85
C ALA A 142 -8.85 -0.29 -5.44
N HIS A 143 -9.12 0.29 -6.62
CA HIS A 143 -8.29 1.30 -7.29
C HIS A 143 -9.09 2.51 -7.78
N ALA A 144 -10.20 2.83 -7.12
CA ALA A 144 -11.13 3.89 -7.54
C ALA A 144 -10.66 5.33 -7.27
N THR A 145 -9.45 5.55 -6.74
CA THR A 145 -8.90 6.90 -6.58
C THR A 145 -8.37 7.39 -7.94
N PRO A 146 -8.81 8.55 -8.45
CA PRO A 146 -8.33 9.05 -9.73
C PRO A 146 -6.85 9.44 -9.68
N LEU A 147 -6.16 9.32 -10.81
CA LEU A 147 -4.75 9.74 -10.95
C LEU A 147 -4.58 11.26 -10.91
N ASP A 148 -5.58 11.98 -11.41
CA ASP A 148 -5.64 13.43 -11.44
C ASP A 148 -7.06 13.92 -11.18
N ASP A 149 -7.16 15.06 -10.51
CA ASP A 149 -8.44 15.74 -10.26
C ASP A 149 -8.83 16.68 -11.43
N THR A 150 -7.99 16.80 -12.46
CA THR A 150 -8.17 17.70 -13.61
C THR A 150 -8.14 16.93 -14.93
N GLY A 151 -9.30 16.68 -15.52
CA GLY A 151 -9.41 16.07 -16.85
C GLY A 151 -10.35 14.88 -16.91
N PRO A 152 -10.32 14.11 -18.01
CA PRO A 152 -11.05 12.84 -18.09
C PRO A 152 -10.60 11.90 -16.98
N VAL A 153 -11.56 11.23 -16.32
CA VAL A 153 -11.27 10.31 -15.22
C VAL A 153 -10.34 9.19 -15.68
N ARG A 154 -9.19 9.07 -15.02
CA ARG A 154 -8.24 7.97 -15.20
C ARG A 154 -7.95 7.31 -13.86
N LEU A 155 -8.01 5.98 -13.83
CA LEU A 155 -7.69 5.19 -12.66
C LEU A 155 -6.27 4.60 -12.76
N PRO A 156 -5.61 4.31 -11.63
CA PRO A 156 -4.34 3.61 -11.59
C PRO A 156 -4.41 2.26 -12.32
N GLU A 157 -3.33 1.94 -13.03
CA GLU A 157 -3.14 0.59 -13.56
C GLU A 157 -2.93 -0.38 -12.39
N SER A 158 -3.64 -1.51 -12.42
CA SER A 158 -3.78 -2.42 -11.28
C SER A 158 -2.45 -3.06 -10.87
N GLU A 159 -1.63 -3.50 -11.82
CA GLU A 159 -0.34 -4.13 -11.51
C GLU A 159 0.64 -3.11 -10.88
N ARG A 160 0.70 -1.89 -11.41
CA ARG A 160 1.51 -0.79 -10.85
C ARG A 160 1.07 -0.44 -9.44
N LEU A 161 -0.24 -0.31 -9.20
CA LEU A 161 -0.75 0.01 -7.86
C LEU A 161 -0.47 -1.12 -6.87
N LEU A 162 -0.65 -2.38 -7.29
CA LEU A 162 -0.33 -3.54 -6.47
C LEU A 162 1.16 -3.57 -6.11
N ARG A 163 2.06 -3.40 -7.09
CA ARG A 163 3.51 -3.34 -6.85
C ARG A 163 3.88 -2.22 -5.88
N ALA A 164 3.29 -1.03 -6.03
CA ALA A 164 3.50 0.07 -5.09
C ALA A 164 3.06 -0.26 -3.67
N PHE A 165 1.96 -1.03 -3.51
CA PHE A 165 1.55 -1.53 -2.20
C PHE A 165 2.52 -2.55 -1.62
N LEU A 166 2.99 -3.51 -2.43
CA LEU A 166 4.00 -4.49 -2.00
C LEU A 166 5.28 -3.78 -1.52
N ASP A 167 5.75 -2.78 -2.25
CA ASP A 167 6.90 -1.94 -1.89
C ASP A 167 6.64 -1.13 -0.62
N ALA A 168 5.42 -0.61 -0.43
CA ALA A 168 5.07 0.08 0.81
C ALA A 168 5.09 -0.85 2.02
N VAL A 169 4.70 -2.12 1.88
CA VAL A 169 4.86 -3.13 2.93
C VAL A 169 6.35 -3.37 3.20
N ALA A 170 7.13 -3.61 2.15
CA ALA A 170 8.58 -3.82 2.24
C ALA A 170 9.30 -2.65 2.96
N ASP A 171 8.96 -1.41 2.61
CA ASP A 171 9.60 -0.20 3.16
C ASP A 171 9.22 0.11 4.61
N THR A 172 8.30 -0.65 5.21
CA THR A 172 7.91 -0.46 6.62
C THR A 172 8.52 -1.45 7.60
N LEU A 173 8.89 -2.67 7.16
CA LEU A 173 9.26 -3.75 8.09
C LEU A 173 10.69 -3.66 8.66
N PRO A 174 11.74 -3.32 7.89
CA PRO A 174 13.12 -3.29 8.40
C PRO A 174 13.38 -2.22 9.47
N ARG A 175 12.48 -1.23 9.59
CA ARG A 175 12.66 0.00 10.37
C ARG A 175 12.20 -0.16 11.82
N SER A 176 12.78 -1.14 12.52
CA SER A 176 12.48 -1.38 13.95
C SER A 176 13.24 -0.39 14.85
N PRO A 177 12.80 -0.15 16.11
CA PRO A 177 13.53 0.70 17.05
C PRO A 177 15.00 0.26 17.29
N ALA A 178 15.31 -1.02 17.07
CA ALA A 178 16.66 -1.55 17.21
C ALA A 178 17.50 -1.47 15.92
N ALA A 179 16.89 -1.22 14.76
CA ALA A 179 17.59 -1.26 13.47
C ALA A 179 18.78 -0.28 13.41
N PRO A 180 18.66 0.99 13.84
CA PRO A 180 19.81 1.92 13.80
C PRO A 180 20.95 1.51 14.73
N LEU A 181 20.65 0.79 15.82
CA LEU A 181 21.66 0.29 16.75
C LEU A 181 22.48 -0.85 16.15
N VAL A 182 21.86 -1.66 15.29
CA VAL A 182 22.52 -2.79 14.61
C VAL A 182 23.28 -2.34 13.37
N THR A 183 22.71 -1.43 12.59
CA THR A 183 23.32 -0.94 11.33
C THR A 183 24.37 0.15 11.56
N GLY A 184 24.32 0.86 12.70
CA GLY A 184 25.16 2.02 12.97
C GLY A 184 24.83 3.24 12.11
N THR A 185 23.72 3.22 11.38
CA THR A 185 23.29 4.29 10.47
C THR A 185 21.76 4.42 10.45
N PRO A 186 21.21 5.64 10.33
CA PRO A 186 19.77 5.81 10.13
C PRO A 186 19.30 5.36 8.74
N GLY A 187 20.19 5.32 7.74
CA GLY A 187 19.86 4.91 6.37
C GLY A 187 19.23 3.52 6.34
N TYR A 188 18.08 3.39 5.69
CA TYR A 188 17.29 2.16 5.59
C TYR A 188 16.75 1.61 6.93
N ALA A 189 17.01 2.28 8.05
CA ALA A 189 16.77 1.77 9.40
C ALA A 189 15.75 2.57 10.22
N VAL A 190 15.51 3.85 9.90
CA VAL A 190 14.53 4.70 10.61
C VAL A 190 13.29 5.00 9.76
N PRO A 191 12.12 5.31 10.35
CA PRO A 191 10.93 5.71 9.61
C PRO A 191 11.12 6.96 8.75
N GLU A 192 11.92 7.92 9.21
CA GLU A 192 12.17 9.19 8.53
C GLU A 192 12.96 8.97 7.23
N PRO A 193 12.56 9.58 6.10
CA PRO A 193 13.35 9.62 4.86
C PRO A 193 14.78 10.11 5.07
N GLN A 194 15.75 9.29 4.67
CA GLN A 194 17.17 9.62 4.67
C GLN A 194 17.62 9.90 3.24
N HIS A 195 18.10 11.11 2.99
CA HIS A 195 18.65 11.51 1.69
C HIS A 195 20.08 11.00 1.53
N LEU A 196 20.31 10.05 0.62
CA LEU A 196 21.55 9.28 0.47
C LEU A 196 22.03 9.21 -1.00
N PRO A 197 22.25 10.33 -1.69
CA PRO A 197 22.59 10.34 -3.13
C PRO A 197 23.87 9.57 -3.47
N GLY A 198 24.82 9.47 -2.54
CA GLY A 198 26.05 8.69 -2.73
C GLY A 198 25.84 7.17 -2.80
N LEU A 199 24.64 6.67 -2.53
CA LEU A 199 24.31 5.24 -2.59
C LEU A 199 23.58 4.85 -3.88
N ARG A 200 23.36 5.77 -4.83
CA ARG A 200 22.58 5.50 -6.04
C ARG A 200 23.18 4.38 -6.90
N ASP A 201 24.47 4.46 -7.19
CA ASP A 201 25.17 3.45 -8.00
C ASP A 201 25.19 2.10 -7.27
N TRP A 202 25.49 2.10 -5.96
CA TRP A 202 25.44 0.90 -5.14
C TRP A 202 24.05 0.24 -5.13
N ALA A 203 22.98 1.02 -4.97
CA ALA A 203 21.62 0.50 -4.99
C ALA A 203 21.24 -0.09 -6.36
N ALA A 204 21.72 0.53 -7.45
CA ALA A 204 21.53 0.01 -8.80
C ALA A 204 22.30 -1.30 -9.01
N ASP A 205 23.55 -1.39 -8.54
CA ASP A 205 24.37 -2.59 -8.63
C ASP A 205 23.77 -3.75 -7.82
N VAL A 206 23.32 -3.49 -6.59
CA VAL A 206 22.61 -4.49 -5.75
C VAL A 206 21.36 -4.97 -6.47
N ALA A 207 20.58 -4.06 -7.07
CA ALA A 207 19.40 -4.43 -7.83
C ALA A 207 19.71 -5.24 -9.10
N ALA A 208 20.84 -5.00 -9.76
CA ALA A 208 21.22 -5.68 -11.00
C ALA A 208 21.83 -7.08 -10.76
N GLY A 209 22.37 -7.33 -9.56
CA GLY A 209 22.92 -8.62 -9.16
C GLY A 209 21.88 -9.70 -8.84
N HIS A 210 20.60 -9.42 -9.07
CA HIS A 210 19.46 -10.18 -8.57
C HIS A 210 18.37 -10.39 -9.63
#